data_AF-A0A6I4USM4-F1
#
_entry.id   AF-A0A6I4USM4-F1
#
_cell.length_a   1.000
_cell.length_b   1.000
_cell.length_c   1.000
_cell.angle_alpha   90.00
_cell.angle_beta   90.00
_cell.angle_gamma   90.00
#
_symmetry.space_group_name_H-M   'P 1'
#
loop_
_entity.id
_entity.type
_entity.pdbx_description
1 polymer ?
#
loop_
_entity_poly.entity_id
_entity_poly.type
_entity_poly.pdbx_seq_one_letter_code
_entity_poly.pdbx_strand_id
1 'polypeptide(L)'
;MKGFKEPSFQDRAAASARAKTTALEKLKSAPKLDEAQLAERAARAAEREAKAAAKREAKQEAQRLEREQALQAKKEQELAAEQERLKAAAPVRTEAELKAARDARYAARKKRKK
;
A
#
# COMPACT_ATOMS: atom_id res chain seq x y z
N MET A 1 -39.11 34.84 18.84
CA MET A 1 -37.63 34.84 18.83
C MET A 1 -37.16 34.75 17.39
N LYS A 2 -36.21 35.58 16.95
CA LYS A 2 -35.65 35.49 15.58
C LYS A 2 -34.75 34.26 15.54
N GLY A 3 -35.13 33.24 14.77
CA GLY A 3 -34.35 32.02 14.62
C GLY A 3 -32.99 32.30 13.99
N PHE A 4 -31.97 31.55 14.40
CA PHE A 4 -30.63 31.60 13.82
C PHE A 4 -30.69 31.31 12.32
N LYS A 5 -30.06 32.16 11.51
CA LYS A 5 -29.93 31.97 10.07
C LYS A 5 -28.50 31.60 9.74
N GLU A 6 -28.34 30.49 9.03
CA GLU A 6 -27.04 30.07 8.53
C GLU A 6 -26.53 31.07 7.49
N PRO A 7 -25.24 31.48 7.58
CA PRO A 7 -24.66 32.40 6.62
C PRO A 7 -24.59 31.74 5.24
N SER A 8 -25.04 32.48 4.24
CA SER A 8 -24.98 32.05 2.85
C SER A 8 -23.52 31.90 2.38
N PHE A 9 -23.31 31.29 1.22
CA PHE A 9 -21.97 31.22 0.63
C PHE A 9 -21.34 32.60 0.44
N GLN A 10 -22.13 33.61 0.05
CA GLN A 10 -21.66 34.98 -0.13
C GLN A 10 -21.22 35.61 1.19
N ASP A 11 -21.98 35.36 2.27
CA ASP A 11 -21.61 35.84 3.61
C ASP A 11 -20.30 35.21 4.09
N ARG A 12 -20.12 33.90 3.84
CA ARG A 12 -18.86 33.19 4.17
C ARG A 12 -17.68 33.67 3.34
N ALA A 13 -17.88 33.94 2.05
CA ALA A 13 -16.85 34.48 1.17
C ALA A 13 -16.44 35.90 1.61
N ALA A 14 -17.41 36.76 1.93
CA ALA A 14 -17.15 38.11 2.43
C ALA A 14 -16.42 38.09 3.78
N ALA A 15 -16.84 37.21 4.71
CA ALA A 15 -16.15 37.03 5.98
C ALA A 15 -14.69 36.57 5.79
N SER A 16 -14.45 35.63 4.87
CA SER A 16 -13.10 35.14 4.57
C SER A 16 -12.21 36.24 3.96
N ALA A 17 -12.77 37.05 3.05
CA ALA A 17 -12.06 38.19 2.47
C ALA A 17 -11.66 39.22 3.55
N ARG A 18 -12.59 39.57 4.44
CA ARG A 18 -12.33 40.48 5.57
C ARG A 18 -11.31 39.91 6.57
N ALA A 19 -11.37 38.61 6.84
CA ALA A 19 -10.39 37.95 7.69
C ALA A 19 -8.98 38.02 7.06
N LYS A 20 -8.88 37.81 5.74
CA LYS A 20 -7.61 37.94 5.02
C LYS A 20 -7.08 39.37 5.05
N THR A 21 -7.91 40.39 4.80
CA THR A 21 -7.46 41.79 4.82
C THR A 21 -6.97 42.19 6.21
N THR A 22 -7.74 41.88 7.26
CA THR A 22 -7.35 42.17 8.64
C THR A 22 -6.09 41.42 9.07
N ALA A 23 -5.90 40.17 8.63
CA ALA A 23 -4.66 39.42 8.89
C ALA A 23 -3.45 40.06 8.20
N LEU A 24 -3.61 40.52 6.95
CA LEU A 24 -2.54 41.20 6.22
C LEU A 24 -2.20 42.56 6.84
N GLU A 25 -3.19 43.31 7.32
CA GLU A 25 -2.96 44.57 8.04
C GLU A 25 -2.19 44.33 9.34
N LYS A 26 -2.59 43.32 10.13
CA LYS A 26 -1.88 42.90 11.35
C LYS A 26 -0.45 42.43 11.06
N LEU A 27 -0.23 41.78 9.93
CA LEU A 27 1.11 41.33 9.53
C LEU A 27 1.99 42.52 9.12
N LYS A 28 1.42 43.53 8.44
CA LYS A 28 2.14 44.75 8.08
C LYS A 28 2.52 45.59 9.31
N SER A 29 1.66 45.61 10.33
CA SER A 29 1.94 46.30 11.60
C SER A 29 2.76 45.47 12.58
N ALA A 30 2.99 44.19 12.31
CA ALA A 30 3.80 43.34 13.18
C ALA A 30 5.27 43.80 13.18
N PRO A 31 5.93 43.80 14.34
CA PRO A 31 7.34 44.14 14.43
C PRO A 31 8.16 43.13 13.62
N LYS A 32 9.18 43.63 12.90
CA LYS A 32 10.16 42.78 12.24
C LYS A 32 10.88 41.97 13.31
N LEU A 33 11.04 40.68 13.04
CA LEU A 33 11.78 39.78 13.92
C LEU A 33 13.25 40.15 13.88
N ASP A 34 13.88 40.09 15.04
CA ASP A 34 15.32 40.28 15.17
C ASP A 34 16.10 39.11 14.56
N GLU A 35 17.36 39.32 14.20
CA GLU A 35 18.23 38.33 13.57
C GLU A 35 18.35 37.05 14.41
N ALA A 36 18.43 37.19 15.74
CA ALA A 36 18.45 36.08 16.67
C ALA A 36 17.16 35.22 16.61
N GLN A 37 16.00 35.86 16.46
CA GLN A 37 14.71 35.17 16.37
C GLN A 37 14.51 34.47 15.02
N LEU A 38 15.04 35.06 13.94
CA LEU A 38 15.06 34.43 12.63
C LEU A 38 15.96 33.19 12.62
N ALA A 39 17.14 33.27 13.23
CA ALA A 39 18.04 32.14 13.37
C ALA A 39 17.42 31.00 14.19
N GLU A 40 16.75 31.30 15.31
CA GLU A 40 16.04 30.30 16.12
C GLU A 40 14.92 29.61 15.33
N ARG A 41 14.15 30.37 14.54
CA ARG A 41 13.09 29.81 13.68
C ARG A 41 13.66 28.92 12.57
N ALA A 42 14.77 29.33 11.96
CA ALA A 42 15.45 28.54 10.95
C ALA A 42 15.97 27.21 11.53
N ALA A 43 16.60 27.25 12.72
CA ALA A 43 17.05 26.05 13.42
C ALA A 43 15.88 25.10 13.74
N ARG A 44 14.78 25.62 14.30
CA ARG A 44 13.56 24.83 14.55
C ARG A 44 12.91 24.28 13.28
N ALA A 45 13.01 24.98 12.15
CA ALA A 45 12.53 24.50 10.87
C ALA A 45 13.40 23.33 10.38
N ALA A 46 14.72 23.49 10.40
CA ALA A 46 15.68 22.45 10.03
C ALA A 46 15.53 21.19 10.88
N GLU A 47 15.35 21.30 12.20
CA GLU A 47 15.10 20.15 13.07
C GLU A 47 13.80 19.42 12.73
N ARG A 48 12.73 20.16 12.44
CA ARG A 48 11.45 19.56 12.04
C ARG A 48 11.55 18.88 10.69
N GLU A 49 12.28 19.47 9.75
CA GLU A 49 12.53 18.89 8.44
C GLU A 49 13.36 17.61 8.54
N ALA A 50 14.45 17.61 9.32
CA ALA A 50 15.25 16.42 9.57
C ALA A 50 14.42 15.29 10.20
N LYS A 51 13.59 15.60 11.21
CA LYS A 51 12.67 14.64 11.82
C LYS A 51 11.61 14.13 10.82
N ALA A 52 11.11 14.99 9.94
CA ALA A 52 10.13 14.61 8.93
C ALA A 52 10.77 13.73 7.83
N ALA A 53 12.01 14.04 7.42
CA ALA A 53 12.77 13.25 6.46
C ALA A 53 13.02 11.84 6.99
N ALA A 54 13.54 11.70 8.22
CA ALA A 54 13.76 10.40 8.86
C ALA A 54 12.46 9.58 8.97
N LYS A 55 11.33 10.21 9.32
CA LYS A 55 10.02 9.54 9.35
C LYS A 55 9.55 9.09 7.96
N ARG A 56 9.81 9.89 6.92
CA ARG A 56 9.45 9.53 5.54
C ARG A 56 10.27 8.34 5.06
N GLU A 57 11.57 8.34 5.32
CA GLU A 57 12.47 7.22 4.99
C GLU A 57 12.02 5.94 5.69
N ALA A 58 11.81 5.97 7.01
CA ALA A 58 11.32 4.81 7.75
C ALA A 58 9.98 4.27 7.22
N LYS A 59 9.05 5.16 6.85
CA LYS A 59 7.77 4.78 6.24
C LYS A 59 7.95 4.16 4.85
N GLN A 60 8.87 4.69 4.05
CA GLN A 60 9.14 4.16 2.71
C GLN A 60 9.75 2.76 2.80
N GLU A 61 10.69 2.53 3.72
CA GLU A 61 11.27 1.20 3.95
C GLU A 61 10.22 0.19 4.40
N ALA A 62 9.37 0.55 5.37
CA ALA A 62 8.27 -0.31 5.80
C ALA A 62 7.32 -0.67 4.64
N GLN A 63 6.95 0.31 3.80
CA GLN A 63 6.11 0.06 2.63
C GLN A 63 6.77 -0.80 1.57
N ARG A 64 8.10 -0.71 1.40
CA ARG A 64 8.84 -1.57 0.47
C ARG A 64 8.80 -3.02 0.94
N LEU A 65 9.08 -3.25 2.23
CA LEU A 65 9.03 -4.59 2.82
C LEU A 65 7.63 -5.21 2.71
N GLU A 66 6.57 -4.46 3.03
CA GLU A 66 5.19 -4.93 2.89
C GLU A 66 4.85 -5.31 1.44
N ARG A 67 5.28 -4.49 0.47
CA ARG A 67 5.07 -4.78 -0.95
C ARG A 67 5.83 -6.01 -1.42
N GLU A 68 7.07 -6.18 -0.98
CA GLU A 68 7.87 -7.35 -1.32
C GLU A 68 7.24 -8.62 -0.76
N GLN A 69 6.81 -8.61 0.50
CA GLN A 69 6.10 -9.74 1.10
C GLN A 69 4.79 -10.04 0.37
N ALA A 70 4.00 -9.02 0.03
CA ALA A 70 2.76 -9.21 -0.72
C ALA A 70 3.01 -9.78 -2.13
N LEU A 71 4.08 -9.36 -2.80
CA LEU A 71 4.47 -9.90 -4.11
C LEU A 71 4.95 -11.35 -4.01
N GLN A 72 5.72 -11.69 -2.99
CA GLN A 72 6.16 -13.07 -2.75
C GLN A 72 4.96 -13.99 -2.47
N ALA A 73 4.06 -13.58 -1.58
CA ALA A 73 2.84 -14.34 -1.29
C ALA A 73 1.96 -14.55 -2.54
N LYS A 74 1.83 -13.54 -3.40
CA LYS A 74 1.11 -13.68 -4.67
C LYS A 74 1.78 -14.67 -5.62
N LYS A 75 3.10 -14.60 -5.78
CA LYS A 75 3.85 -15.55 -6.63
C LYS A 75 3.73 -16.98 -6.12
N GLU A 76 3.79 -17.19 -4.81
CA GLU A 76 3.59 -18.51 -4.21
C GLU A 76 2.18 -19.05 -4.47
N GLN A 77 1.16 -18.21 -4.35
CA GLN A 77 -0.21 -18.58 -4.67
C GLN A 77 -0.40 -18.91 -6.16
N GLU A 78 0.20 -18.12 -7.05
CA GLU A 78 0.16 -18.36 -8.50
C GLU A 78 0.85 -19.68 -8.86
N LEU A 79 2.02 -19.96 -8.30
CA LEU A 79 2.74 -21.22 -8.50
C LEU A 79 1.94 -22.42 -7.98
N ALA A 80 1.33 -22.30 -6.79
CA ALA A 80 0.47 -23.35 -6.25
C ALA A 80 -0.75 -23.59 -7.15
N ALA A 81 -1.40 -22.54 -7.63
CA ALA A 81 -2.53 -22.63 -8.55
C ALA A 81 -2.13 -23.25 -9.90
N GLU A 82 -0.96 -22.92 -10.42
CA GLU A 82 -0.42 -23.50 -11.65
C GLU A 82 -0.11 -24.99 -11.48
N GLN A 83 0.50 -25.38 -10.36
CA GLN A 83 0.75 -26.79 -10.04
C GLN A 83 -0.55 -27.60 -9.93
N GLU A 84 -1.60 -27.05 -9.30
CA GLU A 84 -2.90 -27.72 -9.23
C GLU A 84 -3.56 -27.83 -10.61
N ARG A 85 -3.44 -26.81 -11.47
CA ARG A 85 -3.90 -26.88 -12.86
C ARG A 85 -3.15 -27.94 -13.66
N LEU A 86 -1.83 -28.05 -13.51
CA LEU A 86 -1.01 -29.07 -14.18
C LEU A 86 -1.35 -30.48 -13.70
N LYS A 87 -1.63 -30.68 -12.41
CA LYS A 87 -2.11 -31.96 -11.87
C LYS A 87 -3.50 -32.30 -12.41
N ALA A 88 -4.41 -31.33 -12.50
CA ALA A 88 -5.74 -31.53 -13.04
C ALA A 88 -5.75 -31.79 -14.57
N ALA A 89 -4.80 -31.20 -15.29
CA ALA A 89 -4.60 -31.39 -16.72
C ALA A 89 -3.75 -32.62 -17.07
N ALA A 90 -3.20 -33.33 -16.08
CA ALA A 90 -2.43 -34.54 -16.31
C ALA A 90 -3.32 -35.58 -17.03
N PRO A 91 -2.86 -36.15 -18.17
CA PRO A 91 -3.67 -37.07 -18.94
C PRO A 91 -4.02 -38.29 -18.08
N VAL A 92 -5.31 -38.47 -17.83
CA VAL A 92 -5.83 -39.66 -17.16
C VAL A 92 -5.57 -40.84 -18.09
N ARG A 93 -4.79 -41.82 -17.61
CA ARG A 93 -4.50 -43.04 -18.38
C ARG A 93 -5.82 -43.67 -18.83
N THR A 94 -5.92 -43.94 -20.13
CA THR A 94 -7.11 -44.56 -20.71
C THR A 94 -7.32 -45.96 -20.12
N GLU A 95 -8.56 -46.46 -20.12
CA GLU A 95 -8.87 -47.80 -19.60
C GLU A 95 -8.05 -48.90 -20.30
N ALA A 96 -7.75 -48.69 -21.59
CA ALA A 96 -6.90 -49.57 -22.39
C ALA A 96 -5.46 -49.64 -21.85
N GLU A 97 -4.85 -48.49 -21.51
CA GLU A 97 -3.51 -48.44 -20.90
C GLU A 97 -3.49 -49.06 -19.51
N LEU A 98 -4.54 -48.84 -18.71
CA LEU A 98 -4.67 -49.45 -17.38
C LEU A 98 -4.81 -50.97 -17.46
N LYS A 99 -5.55 -51.48 -18.45
CA LYS A 99 -5.68 -52.92 -18.73
C LYS A 99 -4.36 -53.52 -19.20
N ALA A 100 -3.67 -52.88 -20.15
CA ALA A 100 -2.36 -53.31 -20.61
C ALA A 100 -1.33 -53.37 -19.47
N ALA A 101 -1.33 -52.39 -18.56
CA ALA A 101 -0.48 -52.40 -17.37
C ALA A 101 -0.84 -53.54 -16.40
N ARG A 102 -2.14 -53.85 -16.23
CA ARG A 102 -2.62 -54.97 -15.42
C ARG A 102 -2.20 -56.31 -16.00
N ASP A 103 -2.35 -56.49 -17.31
CA ASP A 103 -1.98 -57.71 -18.01
C ASP A 103 -0.46 -57.93 -18.00
N ALA A 104 0.34 -56.87 -18.19
CA ALA A 104 1.79 -56.92 -18.03
C ALA A 104 2.21 -57.33 -16.61
N ARG A 105 1.56 -56.77 -15.58
CA ARG A 105 1.78 -57.16 -14.18
C ARG A 105 1.40 -58.62 -13.93
N TYR A 106 0.28 -59.07 -14.47
CA TYR A 106 -0.18 -60.45 -14.31
C TYR A 106 0.76 -61.44 -15.01
N ALA A 107 1.22 -61.11 -16.21
CA ALA A 107 2.22 -61.89 -16.94
C ALA A 107 3.55 -61.95 -16.19
N ALA A 108 4.05 -60.83 -15.66
CA ALA A 108 5.27 -60.79 -14.85
C ALA A 108 5.14 -61.65 -13.57
N ARG A 109 3.99 -61.56 -12.88
CA ARG A 109 3.71 -62.39 -11.69
C ARG A 109 3.64 -63.88 -12.05
N LYS A 110 2.99 -64.23 -13.16
CA LYS A 110 2.87 -65.61 -13.64
C LYS A 110 4.24 -66.18 -14.03
N LYS A 111 5.11 -65.38 -14.67
CA LYS A 111 6.50 -65.75 -15.00
C LYS A 111 7.41 -65.93 -13.77
N ARG A 112 7.06 -65.34 -12.62
CA ARG A 112 7.77 -65.56 -11.34
C ARG A 112 7.26 -66.77 -10.56
N LYS A 113 6.07 -67.26 -10.89
CA LYS A 113 5.39 -68.40 -10.22
C LYS A 113 5.51 -69.72 -10.98
N LYS A 114 5.83 -69.65 -12.27
CA LYS A 114 6.46 -70.74 -13.01
C LYS A 114 7.95 -70.71 -12.71
#